data_AF-T0T7Q4-F1
#
_entry.id   AF-T0T7Q4-F1
#
_cell.length_a   1.000
_cell.length_b   1.000
_cell.length_c   1.000
_cell.angle_alpha   90.00
_cell.angle_beta   90.00
_cell.angle_gamma   90.00
#
_symmetry.space_group_name_H-M   'P 1'
#
loop_
_entity.id
_entity.type
_entity.pdbx_description
1 polymer ?
#
loop_
_entity_poly.entity_id
_entity_poly.type
_entity_poly.pdbx_seq_one_letter_code
_entity_poly.pdbx_strand_id
1 'polypeptide(L)'
;MASGFGAIDVVLPGVDKAFGIKELMKLENISSNQVMAFGDGDNDLAMLELAEYSYAMENATERVKSTASFIAPANTKFGVFQVIEKYLASH
;
A
#
# COMPACT_ATOMS: atom_id res chain seq x y z
N MET A 1 11.92 -1.77 -8.56
CA MET A 1 13.07 -1.80 -7.64
C MET A 1 12.86 -2.95 -6.67
N ALA A 2 13.93 -3.63 -6.27
CA ALA A 2 13.84 -4.86 -5.49
C ALA A 2 13.23 -4.64 -4.10
N SER A 3 12.62 -5.67 -3.56
CA SER A 3 11.91 -5.74 -2.28
C SER A 3 12.77 -5.46 -1.02
N GLY A 4 14.10 -5.34 -1.15
CA GLY A 4 15.00 -4.99 -0.04
C GLY A 4 16.44 -4.71 -0.46
N PHE A 5 17.23 -4.16 0.48
CA PHE A 5 18.65 -3.83 0.25
C PHE A 5 19.45 -5.09 -0.12
N GLY A 6 20.01 -5.11 -1.34
CA GLY A 6 20.85 -6.21 -1.84
C GLY A 6 20.09 -7.35 -2.52
N ALA A 7 18.77 -7.25 -2.71
CA ALA A 7 17.99 -8.24 -3.45
C ALA A 7 17.87 -7.88 -4.95
N ILE A 8 17.68 -8.90 -5.79
CA ILE A 8 17.25 -8.76 -7.17
C ILE A 8 15.95 -9.53 -7.31
N ASP A 9 14.87 -8.83 -7.66
CA ASP A 9 13.59 -9.46 -7.95
C ASP A 9 13.50 -9.77 -9.44
N VAL A 10 13.27 -11.04 -9.78
CA VAL A 10 12.92 -11.47 -11.13
C VAL A 10 11.42 -11.70 -11.16
N VAL A 11 10.69 -10.72 -11.67
CA VAL A 11 9.22 -10.75 -11.80
C VAL A 11 8.82 -10.68 -13.27
N LEU A 12 7.70 -11.31 -13.61
CA LEU A 12 7.15 -11.22 -14.96
C LEU A 12 6.76 -9.77 -15.25
N PRO A 13 6.99 -9.27 -16.48
CA PRO A 13 6.52 -7.96 -16.89
C PRO A 13 5.02 -7.81 -16.66
N GLY A 14 4.61 -6.72 -15.99
CA GLY A 14 3.21 -6.45 -15.67
C GLY A 14 2.67 -7.16 -14.43
N VAL A 15 3.48 -7.95 -13.71
CA VAL A 15 3.10 -8.55 -12.44
C VAL A 15 3.71 -7.76 -11.28
N ASP A 16 2.86 -7.06 -10.54
CA ASP A 16 3.21 -6.30 -9.34
C ASP A 16 2.21 -6.56 -8.20
N LYS A 17 2.35 -5.85 -7.07
CA LYS A 17 1.44 -5.98 -5.93
C LYS A 17 0.00 -5.59 -6.29
N ALA A 18 -0.18 -4.57 -7.12
CA ALA A 18 -1.50 -4.10 -7.55
C ALA A 18 -2.22 -5.13 -8.42
N PHE A 19 -1.49 -5.87 -9.25
CA PHE A 19 -2.03 -6.99 -10.01
C PHE A 19 -2.64 -8.04 -9.09
N GLY A 20 -1.90 -8.50 -8.07
CA GLY A 20 -2.42 -9.48 -7.11
C GLY A 20 -3.66 -8.99 -6.36
N ILE A 21 -3.67 -7.72 -5.94
CA ILE A 21 -4.83 -7.11 -5.28
C ILE A 21 -6.03 -7.04 -6.23
N LYS A 22 -5.83 -6.64 -7.51
CA LYS A 22 -6.91 -6.60 -8.51
C LYS A 22 -7.53 -7.97 -8.76
N GLU A 23 -6.73 -9.03 -8.80
CA GLU A 23 -7.26 -10.39 -8.95
C GLU A 23 -8.09 -10.80 -7.75
N LEU A 24 -7.64 -10.50 -6.51
CA LEU A 24 -8.42 -10.76 -5.30
C LEU A 24 -9.73 -9.95 -5.27
N MET A 25 -9.66 -8.66 -5.65
CA MET A 25 -10.84 -7.79 -5.76
C MET A 25 -11.89 -8.37 -6.70
N LYS A 26 -11.49 -8.90 -7.86
CA LYS A 26 -12.40 -9.54 -8.81
C LYS A 26 -13.04 -10.81 -8.24
N LEU A 27 -12.26 -11.64 -7.56
CA LEU A 27 -12.74 -12.90 -6.98
C LEU A 27 -13.79 -12.66 -5.89
N GLU A 28 -13.59 -11.63 -5.07
CA GLU A 28 -14.45 -11.32 -3.93
C GLU A 28 -15.51 -10.24 -4.23
N ASN A 29 -15.57 -9.74 -5.48
CA ASN A 29 -16.43 -8.64 -5.90
C ASN A 29 -16.28 -7.38 -5.02
N ILE A 30 -15.04 -7.04 -4.68
CA ILE A 30 -14.63 -5.89 -3.88
C ILE A 30 -14.20 -4.76 -4.82
N SER A 31 -14.64 -3.53 -4.56
CA SER A 31 -14.18 -2.36 -5.32
C SER A 31 -13.08 -1.59 -4.57
N SER A 32 -12.37 -0.68 -5.25
CA SER A 32 -11.22 0.04 -4.66
C SER A 32 -11.58 0.86 -3.41
N ASN A 33 -12.85 1.27 -3.29
CA ASN A 33 -13.39 1.99 -2.13
C ASN A 33 -13.57 1.12 -0.88
N GLN A 34 -13.28 -0.18 -0.98
CA GLN A 34 -13.30 -1.13 0.14
C GLN A 34 -11.88 -1.62 0.45
N VAL A 35 -10.85 -1.07 -0.20
CA VAL A 35 -9.47 -1.50 -0.05
C VAL A 35 -8.69 -0.45 0.73
N MET A 36 -7.99 -0.90 1.76
CA MET A 36 -7.00 -0.14 2.49
C MET A 36 -5.61 -0.71 2.21
N ALA A 37 -4.69 0.15 1.74
CA ALA A 37 -3.32 -0.25 1.39
C ALA A 37 -2.31 0.60 2.15
N PHE A 38 -1.21 -0.04 2.55
CA PHE A 38 -0.10 0.60 3.26
C PHE A 38 1.20 0.30 2.51
N GLY A 39 2.04 1.32 2.31
CA GLY A 39 3.30 1.17 1.58
C GLY A 39 4.34 2.19 1.97
N ASP A 40 5.60 1.83 1.75
CA ASP A 40 6.75 2.69 2.04
C ASP A 40 7.82 2.66 0.93
N GLY A 41 7.72 1.71 0.00
CA GLY A 41 8.67 1.53 -1.09
C GLY A 41 8.11 1.79 -2.48
N ASP A 42 8.99 1.96 -3.46
CA ASP A 42 8.63 2.16 -4.87
C ASP A 42 7.86 0.97 -5.47
N ASN A 43 8.01 -0.23 -4.91
CA ASN A 43 7.24 -1.41 -5.30
C ASN A 43 5.78 -1.39 -4.80
N ASP A 44 5.40 -0.39 -3.98
CA ASP A 44 4.04 -0.20 -3.47
C ASP A 44 3.22 0.80 -4.29
N LEU A 45 3.86 1.59 -5.17
CA LEU A 45 3.23 2.72 -5.87
C LEU A 45 1.92 2.31 -6.57
N ALA A 46 1.96 1.26 -7.39
CA ALA A 46 0.78 0.81 -8.13
C ALA A 46 -0.37 0.34 -7.20
N MET A 47 -0.04 -0.21 -6.04
CA MET A 47 -1.02 -0.62 -5.02
C MET A 47 -1.63 0.59 -4.32
N LEU A 48 -0.81 1.61 -4.04
CA LEU A 48 -1.25 2.86 -3.41
C LEU A 48 -2.13 3.69 -4.36
N GLU A 49 -1.87 3.68 -5.66
CA GLU A 49 -2.75 4.29 -6.67
C GLU A 49 -4.09 3.56 -6.81
N LEU A 50 -4.13 2.25 -6.53
CA LEU A 50 -5.30 1.40 -6.70
C LEU A 50 -6.33 1.57 -5.57
N ALA A 51 -5.87 1.65 -4.32
CA ALA A 51 -6.74 1.66 -3.15
C ALA A 51 -7.25 3.07 -2.83
N GLU A 52 -8.54 3.21 -2.51
CA GLU A 52 -9.09 4.51 -2.08
C GLU A 52 -8.48 4.95 -0.74
N TYR A 53 -8.38 4.00 0.20
CA TYR A 53 -7.74 4.21 1.49
C TYR A 53 -6.26 3.83 1.43
N SER A 54 -5.48 4.57 0.64
CA SER A 54 -4.04 4.36 0.51
C SER A 54 -3.23 5.23 1.50
N TYR A 55 -2.28 4.59 2.18
CA TYR A 55 -1.44 5.19 3.20
C TYR A 55 0.04 4.98 2.88
N ALA A 56 0.77 6.08 2.66
CA ALA A 56 2.23 6.04 2.66
C ALA A 56 2.75 6.16 4.10
N MET A 57 3.73 5.36 4.48
CA MET A 57 4.34 5.47 5.81
C MET A 57 5.15 6.78 5.93
N GLU A 58 5.20 7.38 7.12
CA GLU A 58 5.96 8.61 7.39
C GLU A 58 7.44 8.50 6.96
N ASN A 59 8.02 7.30 7.09
CA ASN A 59 9.41 6.97 6.71
C ASN A 59 9.60 6.65 5.21
N ALA A 60 8.56 6.76 4.39
CA ALA A 60 8.62 6.52 2.96
C ALA A 60 9.31 7.67 2.20
N THR A 61 9.67 7.43 0.94
CA THR A 61 10.20 8.49 0.05
C THR A 61 9.10 9.49 -0.32
N GLU A 62 9.47 10.71 -0.73
CA GLU A 62 8.50 11.72 -1.19
C GLU A 62 7.69 11.24 -2.41
N ARG A 63 8.29 10.40 -3.26
CA ARG A 63 7.59 9.77 -4.37
C ARG A 63 6.44 8.86 -3.89
N VAL A 64 6.69 8.04 -2.88
CA VAL A 64 5.67 7.15 -2.32
C VAL A 64 4.59 7.98 -1.59
N LYS A 65 5.00 8.98 -0.80
CA LYS A 65 4.07 9.88 -0.08
C LYS A 65 3.13 10.65 -1.01
N SER A 66 3.63 11.13 -2.14
CA SER A 66 2.82 11.85 -3.13
C SER A 66 1.84 10.96 -3.92
N THR A 67 2.00 9.63 -3.83
CA THR A 67 1.14 8.66 -4.52
C THR A 67 -0.07 8.25 -3.68
N ALA A 68 0.06 8.24 -2.36
CA ALA A 68 -1.00 7.81 -1.44
C ALA A 68 -1.95 8.96 -1.07
N SER A 69 -3.20 8.63 -0.77
CA SER A 69 -4.22 9.57 -0.29
C SER A 69 -3.91 10.12 1.10
N PHE A 70 -3.23 9.34 1.94
CA PHE A 70 -2.97 9.66 3.34
C PHE A 70 -1.54 9.29 3.75
N ILE A 71 -1.09 9.86 4.87
CA ILE A 71 0.18 9.50 5.51
C ILE A 71 -0.12 8.78 6.82
N ALA A 72 0.43 7.57 6.99
CA ALA A 72 0.42 6.84 8.25
C ALA A 72 1.68 7.17 9.07
N PRO A 73 1.65 7.03 10.41
CA PRO A 73 2.86 7.13 11.22
C PRO A 73 3.95 6.15 10.74
N ALA A 74 5.21 6.39 11.08
CA ALA A 74 6.30 5.50 10.69
C ALA A 74 6.05 4.05 11.13
N ASN A 75 6.61 3.10 10.39
CA ASN A 75 6.57 1.68 10.73
C ASN A 75 7.11 1.40 12.15
N THR A 76 8.15 2.12 12.58
CA THR A 76 8.73 2.07 13.93
C THR A 76 7.81 2.56 15.04
N LYS A 77 6.68 3.19 14.69
CA LYS A 77 5.64 3.68 15.61
C LYS A 77 4.35 2.88 15.51
N PHE A 78 4.36 1.69 14.88
CA PHE A 78 3.14 0.89 14.65
C PHE A 78 2.07 1.62 13.83
N GLY A 79 2.47 2.41 12.83
CA GLY A 79 1.55 3.29 12.09
C GLY A 79 0.35 2.59 11.46
N VAL A 80 0.53 1.36 10.93
CA VAL A 80 -0.56 0.54 10.39
C VAL A 80 -1.64 0.29 11.44
N PHE A 81 -1.25 -0.15 12.64
CA PHE A 81 -2.18 -0.44 13.73
C PHE A 81 -2.97 0.79 14.14
N GLN A 82 -2.29 1.93 14.31
CA GLN A 82 -2.96 3.18 14.71
C GLN A 82 -4.03 3.63 13.71
N VAL A 83 -3.76 3.47 12.40
CA VAL A 83 -4.73 3.81 11.35
C VAL A 83 -5.94 2.89 11.41
N ILE A 84 -5.71 1.58 11.53
CA ILE A 84 -6.79 0.58 11.62
C ILE A 84 -7.63 0.81 12.88
N GLU A 85 -7.02 1.00 14.04
CA GLU A 85 -7.74 1.29 15.29
C GLU A 85 -8.59 2.55 15.18
N LYS A 86 -8.03 3.62 14.59
CA LYS A 86 -8.78 4.86 14.38
C LYS A 86 -9.97 4.67 13.43
N TYR A 87 -9.78 3.91 12.35
CA TYR A 87 -10.87 3.58 11.42
C TYR A 87 -11.99 2.82 12.13
N LEU A 88 -11.64 1.77 12.88
CA LEU A 88 -12.59 0.95 13.64
C LEU A 88 -13.29 1.71 14.78
N ALA A 89 -12.63 2.69 15.39
CA ALA A 89 -13.25 3.51 16.44
C ALA A 89 -14.25 4.54 15.89
N SER A 90 -14.28 4.76 14.57
CA SER A 90 -15.13 5.77 13.92
C SER A 90 -16.29 5.19 13.11
N HIS A 91 -16.48 3.87 13.14
CA HIS A 91 -17.52 3.11 12.44
C HIS A 91 -18.12 2.04 13.34
#